data_AF-C5DUK9-F1
#
_entry.id   AF-C5DUK9-F1
#
_cell.length_a   1.000
_cell.length_b   1.000
_cell.length_c   1.000
_cell.angle_alpha   90.00
_cell.angle_beta   90.00
_cell.angle_gamma   90.00
#
_symmetry.space_group_name_H-M   'P 1'
#
loop_
_entity.id
_entity.type
_entity.pdbx_description
1 polymer ?
#
loop_
_entity_poly.entity_id
_entity_poly.type
_entity_poly.pdbx_seq_one_letter_code
_entity_poly.pdbx_strand_id
1 'polypeptide(L)'
;MLAFKRFASSTAHKRELQEFFTYHTTKAELKPWIYRPKNANILLTMDLKDPETNAPLKPRSPVQPLSRKVLDQYVNSIEPNSRELVDWLRGWTDVSIRKRELWNYISSGHLQNMLMQSFFKIGSYASLVNTLYSRQKKFVEAKNQDAFDVERFFNTIIACNLHRNHELGYKTGDVALRKLETAWNHVTHRDNETGLANSLIGALVKQQGITNVPKLKGLSAKPINLPSLPENDSRGNTAASINEQKFTYMIARTVLEFDPEADQAIKTFVKAYQARLKELGKEDVYENNVAIMKQNFAAIKAKEAKGDTAQAEAQSEEESPESKA
;
A
#
# COMPACT_ATOMS: atom_id res chain seq x y z
N MET A 1 -24.37 10.16 -20.28
CA MET A 1 -24.06 8.74 -20.57
C MET A 1 -23.27 8.17 -19.40
N LEU A 2 -23.92 7.40 -18.53
CA LEU A 2 -23.25 6.69 -17.43
C LEU A 2 -22.64 5.40 -17.98
N ALA A 3 -21.35 5.41 -18.27
CA ALA A 3 -20.62 4.21 -18.66
C ALA A 3 -20.39 3.34 -17.42
N PHE A 4 -21.25 2.34 -17.20
CA PHE A 4 -20.97 1.26 -16.27
C PHE A 4 -19.80 0.43 -16.82
N LYS A 5 -18.58 0.70 -16.34
CA LYS A 5 -17.46 -0.24 -16.49
C LYS A 5 -17.81 -1.52 -15.73
N ARG A 6 -17.98 -2.63 -16.45
CA ARG A 6 -18.19 -3.96 -15.83
C ARG A 6 -16.92 -4.41 -15.10
N PHE A 7 -16.98 -4.49 -13.77
CA PHE A 7 -15.91 -4.93 -12.87
C PHE A 7 -15.77 -6.46 -12.76
N ALA A 8 -15.55 -7.15 -13.88
CA ALA A 8 -15.36 -8.61 -13.86
C ALA A 8 -13.97 -9.05 -13.32
N SER A 9 -13.01 -8.12 -13.19
CA SER A 9 -11.60 -8.43 -12.87
C SER A 9 -11.28 -8.50 -11.37
N SER A 10 -11.99 -7.78 -10.50
CA SER A 10 -11.66 -7.74 -9.06
C SER A 10 -11.97 -9.08 -8.35
N THR A 11 -13.07 -9.72 -8.73
CA THR A 11 -13.49 -11.01 -8.14
C THR A 11 -12.57 -12.16 -8.52
N ALA A 12 -12.01 -12.15 -9.74
CA ALA A 12 -11.11 -13.20 -10.21
C ALA A 12 -9.80 -13.24 -9.39
N HIS A 13 -9.10 -12.11 -9.29
CA HIS A 13 -7.84 -12.03 -8.54
C HIS A 13 -8.03 -12.26 -7.04
N LYS A 14 -9.14 -11.76 -6.47
CA LYS A 14 -9.52 -12.06 -5.09
C LYS A 14 -9.74 -13.56 -4.87
N ARG A 15 -10.42 -14.23 -5.80
CA ARG A 15 -10.66 -15.68 -5.74
C ARG A 15 -9.36 -16.46 -5.81
N GLU A 16 -8.45 -16.12 -6.70
CA GLU A 16 -7.12 -16.76 -6.80
C GLU A 16 -6.32 -16.61 -5.50
N LEU A 17 -6.31 -15.42 -4.90
CA LEU A 17 -5.68 -15.19 -3.59
C LEU A 17 -6.33 -16.05 -2.49
N GLN A 18 -7.66 -16.14 -2.49
CA GLN A 18 -8.40 -16.93 -1.50
C GLN A 18 -8.18 -18.43 -1.69
N GLU A 19 -8.10 -18.93 -2.93
CA GLU A 19 -7.76 -20.32 -3.23
C GLU A 19 -6.35 -20.67 -2.75
N PHE A 20 -5.37 -19.81 -3.02
CA PHE A 20 -4.00 -19.95 -2.54
C PHE A 20 -3.93 -19.94 -1.00
N PHE A 21 -4.63 -18.99 -0.37
CA PHE A 21 -4.72 -18.91 1.09
C PHE A 21 -5.33 -20.16 1.70
N THR A 22 -6.45 -20.65 1.15
CA THR A 22 -7.15 -21.86 1.60
C THR A 22 -6.24 -23.09 1.51
N TYR A 23 -5.50 -23.23 0.41
CA TYR A 23 -4.57 -24.33 0.23
C TYR A 23 -3.46 -24.35 1.29
N HIS A 24 -2.86 -23.19 1.60
CA HIS A 24 -1.79 -23.13 2.58
C HIS A 24 -2.28 -23.29 4.03
N THR A 25 -3.50 -22.85 4.33
CA THR A 25 -4.12 -22.98 5.66
C THR A 25 -4.69 -24.37 5.92
N THR A 26 -5.10 -25.12 4.89
CA THR A 26 -5.57 -26.51 5.00
C THR A 26 -4.61 -27.39 5.81
N LYS A 27 -5.16 -28.25 6.69
CA LYS A 27 -4.39 -29.20 7.51
C LYS A 27 -3.52 -30.08 6.62
N ALA A 28 -2.26 -30.29 7.01
CA ALA A 28 -1.27 -30.99 6.17
C ALA A 28 -1.73 -32.40 5.77
N GLU A 29 -2.37 -33.11 6.69
CA GLU A 29 -2.93 -34.46 6.47
C GLU A 29 -4.06 -34.48 5.43
N LEU A 30 -4.84 -33.39 5.31
CA LEU A 30 -5.96 -33.29 4.37
C LEU A 30 -5.52 -32.89 2.95
N LYS A 31 -4.36 -32.23 2.80
CA LYS A 31 -3.93 -31.71 1.50
C LYS A 31 -3.78 -32.78 0.41
N PRO A 32 -3.15 -33.94 0.67
CA PRO A 32 -3.03 -34.99 -0.33
C PRO A 32 -4.38 -35.52 -0.80
N TRP A 33 -5.40 -35.52 0.07
CA TRP A 33 -6.74 -36.01 -0.27
C TRP A 33 -7.52 -34.98 -1.08
N ILE A 34 -7.49 -33.71 -0.67
CA ILE A 34 -8.29 -32.64 -1.27
C ILE A 34 -7.70 -32.18 -2.61
N TYR A 35 -6.38 -32.03 -2.73
CA TYR A 35 -5.73 -31.32 -3.85
C TYR A 35 -4.99 -32.25 -4.83
N ARG A 36 -5.18 -33.57 -4.77
CA ARG A 36 -4.62 -34.53 -5.73
C ARG A 36 -5.74 -35.26 -6.45
N PRO A 37 -5.90 -35.10 -7.78
CA PRO A 37 -6.98 -35.71 -8.55
C PRO A 37 -7.09 -37.23 -8.37
N LYS A 38 -5.95 -37.93 -8.26
CA LYS A 38 -5.91 -39.39 -8.06
C LYS A 38 -6.60 -39.88 -6.78
N ASN A 39 -6.79 -39.00 -5.79
CA ASN A 39 -7.38 -39.33 -4.50
C ASN A 39 -8.87 -38.95 -4.41
N ALA A 40 -9.47 -38.48 -5.51
CA ALA A 40 -10.85 -38.00 -5.52
C ALA A 40 -11.88 -39.04 -5.03
N ASN A 41 -11.78 -40.28 -5.52
CA ASN A 41 -12.69 -41.35 -5.12
C ASN A 41 -12.52 -41.72 -3.64
N ILE A 42 -11.28 -41.72 -3.14
CA ILE A 42 -10.99 -42.03 -1.73
C ILE A 42 -11.54 -40.92 -0.82
N LEU A 43 -11.43 -39.65 -1.23
CA LEU A 43 -11.98 -38.53 -0.47
C LEU A 43 -13.50 -38.64 -0.33
N LEU A 44 -14.20 -39.05 -1.40
CA LEU A 44 -15.64 -39.27 -1.39
C LEU A 44 -16.05 -40.41 -0.46
N THR A 45 -15.22 -41.44 -0.27
CA THR A 45 -15.52 -42.56 0.64
C THR A 45 -15.14 -42.29 2.09
N MET A 46 -14.38 -41.23 2.39
CA MET A 46 -13.98 -40.88 3.76
C MET A 46 -15.04 -40.05 4.52
N ASP A 47 -16.15 -39.67 3.87
CA ASP A 47 -17.25 -38.88 4.43
C ASP A 47 -16.82 -37.61 5.18
N LEU A 48 -15.68 -37.04 4.79
CA LEU A 48 -15.16 -35.83 5.42
C LEU A 48 -16.03 -34.63 5.05
N LYS A 49 -16.43 -33.86 6.06
CA LYS A 49 -17.26 -32.65 5.89
C LYS A 49 -16.45 -31.40 6.17
N ASP A 50 -16.81 -30.34 5.45
CA ASP A 50 -16.35 -28.99 5.75
C ASP A 50 -16.95 -28.55 7.10
N PRO A 51 -16.15 -28.13 8.08
CA PRO A 51 -16.63 -27.77 9.41
C PRO A 51 -17.52 -26.52 9.44
N GLU A 52 -17.41 -25.62 8.46
CA GLU A 52 -18.22 -24.39 8.43
C GLU A 52 -19.55 -24.60 7.72
N THR A 53 -19.56 -25.39 6.64
CA THR A 53 -20.76 -25.57 5.79
C THR A 53 -21.46 -26.91 5.99
N ASN A 54 -20.85 -27.84 6.74
CA ASN A 54 -21.29 -29.23 6.93
C ASN A 54 -21.48 -30.01 5.61
N ALA A 55 -20.97 -29.48 4.49
CA ALA A 55 -21.03 -30.09 3.18
C ALA A 55 -19.89 -31.10 2.98
N PRO A 56 -20.07 -32.16 2.17
CA PRO A 56 -18.99 -33.08 1.84
C PRO A 56 -17.80 -32.36 1.20
N LEU A 57 -16.58 -32.67 1.64
CA LEU A 57 -15.36 -32.13 1.04
C LEU A 57 -15.23 -32.65 -0.39
N LYS A 58 -15.22 -31.70 -1.34
CA LYS A 58 -15.05 -32.01 -2.76
C LYS A 58 -13.57 -31.99 -3.15
N PRO A 59 -13.13 -32.89 -4.05
CA PRO A 59 -11.82 -32.79 -4.67
C PRO A 59 -11.65 -31.43 -5.34
N ARG A 60 -10.48 -30.82 -5.19
CA ARG A 60 -10.12 -29.54 -5.81
C ARG A 60 -9.00 -29.75 -6.81
N SER A 61 -8.92 -28.85 -7.79
CA SER A 61 -7.82 -28.82 -8.74
C SER A 61 -6.47 -28.61 -8.00
N PRO A 62 -5.37 -29.19 -8.50
CA PRO A 62 -4.04 -28.90 -7.99
C PRO A 62 -3.78 -27.40 -7.97
N VAL A 63 -3.24 -26.89 -6.87
CA VAL A 63 -2.92 -25.46 -6.73
C VAL A 63 -1.56 -25.20 -7.36
N GLN A 64 -1.55 -24.31 -8.35
CA GLN A 64 -0.33 -23.81 -8.97
C GLN A 64 0.30 -22.70 -8.11
N PRO A 65 1.63 -22.47 -8.20
CA PRO A 65 2.25 -21.30 -7.60
C PRO A 65 1.55 -20.02 -8.07
N LEU A 66 1.09 -19.20 -7.12
CA LEU A 66 0.39 -17.98 -7.45
C LEU A 66 1.38 -16.89 -7.87
N SER A 67 1.12 -16.24 -9.01
CA SER A 67 1.94 -15.11 -9.45
C SER A 67 1.82 -13.94 -8.46
N ARG A 68 2.94 -13.31 -8.12
CA ARG A 68 2.98 -12.11 -7.26
C ARG A 68 2.16 -10.94 -7.84
N LYS A 69 2.07 -10.85 -9.17
CA LYS A 69 1.28 -9.82 -9.86
C LYS A 69 -0.22 -9.87 -9.51
N VAL A 70 -0.75 -11.03 -9.11
CA VAL A 70 -2.17 -11.18 -8.75
C VAL A 70 -2.51 -10.31 -7.55
N LEU A 71 -1.61 -10.21 -6.57
CA LEU A 71 -1.81 -9.32 -5.42
C LEU A 71 -1.82 -7.85 -5.85
N ASP A 72 -0.87 -7.43 -6.69
CA ASP A 72 -0.85 -6.06 -7.18
C ASP A 72 -2.11 -5.71 -7.98
N GLN A 73 -2.59 -6.63 -8.82
CA GLN A 73 -3.83 -6.47 -9.58
C GLN A 73 -5.05 -6.39 -8.67
N TYR A 74 -5.11 -7.25 -7.65
CA TYR A 74 -6.17 -7.19 -6.64
C TYR A 74 -6.20 -5.84 -5.94
N VAL A 75 -5.06 -5.37 -5.40
CA VAL A 75 -4.97 -4.08 -4.70
C VAL A 75 -5.38 -2.92 -5.62
N ASN A 76 -4.97 -2.93 -6.89
CA ASN A 76 -5.35 -1.91 -7.87
C ASN A 76 -6.85 -1.94 -8.26
N SER A 77 -7.54 -3.04 -7.98
CA SER A 77 -8.97 -3.22 -8.29
C SER A 77 -9.90 -2.83 -7.14
N ILE A 78 -9.36 -2.50 -5.96
CA ILE A 78 -10.15 -2.13 -4.79
C ILE A 78 -10.74 -0.73 -4.98
N GLU A 79 -12.04 -0.61 -4.71
CA GLU A 79 -12.77 0.65 -4.85
C GLU A 79 -12.33 1.71 -3.82
N PRO A 80 -12.41 3.01 -4.18
CA PRO A 80 -12.25 4.11 -3.23
C PRO A 80 -13.15 4.00 -2.00
N ASN A 81 -12.64 4.47 -0.86
CA ASN A 81 -13.27 4.44 0.46
C ASN A 81 -13.61 3.03 1.00
N SER A 82 -12.97 1.99 0.47
CA SER A 82 -13.15 0.62 0.95
C SER A 82 -12.21 0.26 2.11
N ARG A 83 -12.71 -0.55 3.05
CA ARG A 83 -11.90 -1.20 4.11
C ARG A 83 -11.30 -2.53 3.68
N GLU A 84 -11.67 -3.02 2.50
CA GLU A 84 -11.35 -4.35 2.01
C GLU A 84 -9.84 -4.67 2.06
N LEU A 85 -8.98 -3.73 1.69
CA LEU A 85 -7.53 -3.95 1.72
C LEU A 85 -7.01 -4.26 3.13
N VAL A 86 -7.51 -3.53 4.13
CA VAL A 86 -7.08 -3.67 5.53
C VAL A 86 -7.60 -4.99 6.09
N ASP A 87 -8.86 -5.32 5.81
CA ASP A 87 -9.48 -6.56 6.28
C ASP A 87 -8.82 -7.79 5.63
N TRP A 88 -8.51 -7.71 4.34
CA TRP A 88 -7.75 -8.74 3.63
C TRP A 88 -6.37 -8.94 4.27
N LEU A 89 -5.62 -7.86 4.53
CA LEU A 89 -4.28 -7.97 5.13
C LEU A 89 -4.35 -8.55 6.55
N ARG A 90 -5.36 -8.18 7.34
CA ARG A 90 -5.57 -8.76 8.67
C ARG A 90 -5.81 -10.26 8.58
N GLY A 91 -6.77 -10.69 7.76
CA GLY A 91 -7.05 -12.11 7.55
C GLY A 91 -5.83 -12.89 7.04
N TRP A 92 -5.06 -12.29 6.12
CA TRP A 92 -3.84 -12.89 5.61
C TRP A 92 -2.75 -13.07 6.68
N THR A 93 -2.66 -12.15 7.64
CA THR A 93 -1.62 -12.11 8.69
C THR A 93 -2.07 -12.69 10.04
N ASP A 94 -3.29 -13.21 10.14
CA ASP A 94 -3.81 -13.91 11.31
C ASP A 94 -3.46 -15.41 11.31
N VAL A 95 -2.88 -15.91 10.22
CA VAL A 95 -2.39 -17.30 10.14
C VAL A 95 -1.13 -17.52 10.99
N SER A 96 -0.89 -18.79 11.35
CA SER A 96 0.33 -19.19 12.05
C SER A 96 1.59 -18.81 11.26
N ILE A 97 2.60 -18.28 11.96
CA ILE A 97 3.94 -17.92 11.45
C ILE A 97 4.63 -19.10 10.74
N ARG A 98 4.28 -20.34 11.13
CA ARG A 98 4.80 -21.57 10.50
C ARG A 98 4.40 -21.70 9.02
N LYS A 99 3.33 -21.03 8.58
CA LYS A 99 2.87 -21.02 7.19
C LYS A 99 3.69 -20.04 6.33
N ARG A 100 5.00 -20.25 6.28
CA ARG A 100 5.97 -19.32 5.66
C ARG A 100 5.66 -18.92 4.23
N GLU A 101 5.07 -19.82 3.44
CA GLU A 101 4.64 -19.51 2.06
C GLU A 101 3.68 -18.31 1.99
N LEU A 102 2.74 -18.19 2.94
CA LEU A 102 1.82 -17.05 2.99
C LEU A 102 2.53 -15.77 3.41
N TRP A 103 3.43 -15.86 4.39
CA TRP A 103 4.19 -14.71 4.87
C TRP A 103 5.16 -14.18 3.81
N ASN A 104 5.89 -15.06 3.13
CA ASN A 104 6.88 -14.73 2.10
C ASN A 104 6.27 -14.38 0.74
N TYR A 105 4.96 -14.59 0.56
CA TYR A 105 4.24 -14.13 -0.61
C TYR A 105 4.14 -12.60 -0.64
N ILE A 106 3.97 -11.96 0.52
CA ILE A 106 3.97 -10.50 0.65
C ILE A 106 5.42 -10.01 0.57
N SER A 107 5.76 -9.23 -0.45
CA SER A 107 7.08 -8.62 -0.63
C SER A 107 7.05 -7.15 -0.23
N SER A 108 8.21 -6.51 -0.08
CA SER A 108 8.25 -5.04 0.13
C SER A 108 7.65 -4.26 -1.05
N GLY A 109 7.75 -4.78 -2.28
CA GLY A 109 7.05 -4.23 -3.43
C GLY A 109 5.52 -4.25 -3.27
N HIS A 110 4.97 -5.33 -2.72
CA HIS A 110 3.54 -5.42 -2.41
C HIS A 110 3.16 -4.41 -1.33
N LEU A 111 3.95 -4.29 -0.25
CA LEU A 111 3.67 -3.32 0.81
C LEU A 111 3.71 -1.88 0.29
N GLN A 112 4.68 -1.54 -0.55
CA GLN A 112 4.73 -0.23 -1.21
C GLN A 112 3.51 0.01 -2.10
N ASN A 113 3.10 -0.97 -2.92
CA ASN A 113 1.89 -0.82 -3.73
C ASN A 113 0.64 -0.63 -2.86
N MET A 114 0.48 -1.42 -1.79
CA MET A 114 -0.62 -1.27 -0.85
C MET A 114 -0.64 0.13 -0.20
N LEU A 115 0.51 0.61 0.28
CA LEU A 115 0.63 1.94 0.87
C LEU A 115 0.27 3.04 -0.15
N MET A 116 0.84 2.99 -1.36
CA MET A 116 0.56 3.95 -2.42
C MET A 116 -0.92 3.95 -2.82
N GLN A 117 -1.53 2.78 -3.09
CA GLN A 117 -2.95 2.72 -3.44
C GLN A 117 -3.85 3.13 -2.26
N SER A 118 -3.51 2.72 -1.04
CA SER A 118 -4.27 3.09 0.17
C SER A 118 -4.30 4.59 0.41
N PHE A 119 -3.23 5.29 0.04
CA PHE A 119 -3.09 6.72 0.21
C PHE A 119 -3.73 7.51 -0.94
N PHE A 120 -3.34 7.23 -2.18
CA PHE A 120 -3.75 8.06 -3.32
C PHE A 120 -5.17 7.74 -3.82
N LYS A 121 -5.65 6.49 -3.68
CA LYS A 121 -6.92 6.06 -4.30
C LYS A 121 -7.96 5.50 -3.33
N ILE A 122 -7.58 4.58 -2.45
CA ILE A 122 -8.53 3.83 -1.61
C ILE A 122 -8.95 4.63 -0.38
N GLY A 123 -8.09 5.45 0.22
CA GLY A 123 -8.43 6.25 1.40
C GLY A 123 -8.38 5.49 2.74
N SER A 124 -7.64 4.38 2.81
CA SER A 124 -7.49 3.54 4.03
C SER A 124 -6.08 3.58 4.64
N TYR A 125 -5.25 4.54 4.23
CA TYR A 125 -3.83 4.64 4.57
C TYR A 125 -3.51 4.54 6.07
N ALA A 126 -4.15 5.35 6.92
CA ALA A 126 -3.86 5.34 8.36
C ALA A 126 -4.12 3.97 8.99
N SER A 127 -5.24 3.34 8.63
CA SER A 127 -5.61 1.99 9.08
C SER A 127 -4.64 0.92 8.57
N LEU A 128 -4.17 1.06 7.32
CA LEU A 128 -3.18 0.16 6.76
C LEU A 128 -1.83 0.27 7.48
N VAL A 129 -1.31 1.49 7.68
CA VAL A 129 -0.05 1.74 8.40
C VAL A 129 -0.10 1.16 9.81
N ASN A 130 -1.17 1.44 10.56
CA ASN A 130 -1.36 0.89 11.91
C ASN A 130 -1.38 -0.65 11.90
N THR A 131 -2.04 -1.24 10.90
CA THR A 131 -2.07 -2.70 10.75
C THR A 131 -0.67 -3.25 10.47
N LEU A 132 0.10 -2.64 9.56
CA LEU A 132 1.47 -3.06 9.25
C LEU A 132 2.39 -2.95 10.46
N TYR A 133 2.32 -1.84 11.21
CA TYR A 133 3.09 -1.68 12.46
C TYR A 133 2.76 -2.77 13.47
N SER A 134 1.47 -3.05 13.71
CA SER A 134 1.05 -4.10 14.65
C SER A 134 1.47 -5.52 14.24
N ARG A 135 1.74 -5.75 12.95
CA ARG A 135 2.10 -7.06 12.39
C ARG A 135 3.60 -7.22 12.12
N GLN A 136 4.39 -6.15 12.20
CA GLN A 136 5.81 -6.14 11.86
C GLN A 136 6.58 -7.27 12.56
N LYS A 137 6.37 -7.47 13.86
CA LYS A 137 7.02 -8.55 14.62
C LYS A 137 6.75 -9.94 14.03
N LYS A 138 5.51 -10.20 13.60
CA LYS A 138 5.15 -11.49 12.98
C LYS A 138 5.85 -11.69 11.63
N PHE A 139 6.02 -10.64 10.83
CA PHE A 139 6.80 -10.71 9.58
C PHE A 139 8.26 -11.09 9.85
N VAL A 140 8.88 -10.49 10.87
CA VAL A 140 10.24 -10.83 11.29
C VAL A 140 10.33 -12.29 11.75
N GLU A 141 9.42 -12.72 12.64
CA GLU A 141 9.37 -14.11 13.12
C GLU A 141 9.12 -15.13 11.99
N ALA A 142 8.42 -14.72 10.93
CA ALA A 142 8.20 -15.51 9.73
C ALA A 142 9.41 -15.57 8.77
N LYS A 143 10.51 -14.88 9.10
CA LYS A 143 11.68 -14.66 8.23
C LYS A 143 11.40 -13.83 6.98
N ASN A 144 10.41 -12.93 7.04
CA ASN A 144 10.12 -11.95 6.00
C ASN A 144 10.43 -10.52 6.49
N GLN A 145 11.63 -10.34 7.03
CA GLN A 145 12.05 -9.05 7.57
C GLN A 145 12.24 -8.03 6.45
N ASP A 146 12.68 -8.43 5.26
CA ASP A 146 12.99 -7.51 4.15
C ASP A 146 11.74 -6.83 3.57
N ALA A 147 10.54 -7.25 3.97
CA ALA A 147 9.30 -6.54 3.62
C ALA A 147 9.28 -5.09 4.16
N PHE A 148 9.95 -4.81 5.28
CA PHE A 148 9.99 -3.50 5.95
C PHE A 148 11.34 -2.80 5.71
N ASP A 149 11.65 -2.53 4.44
CA ASP A 149 12.89 -1.89 4.01
C ASP A 149 12.80 -0.34 3.93
N VAL A 150 13.94 0.32 3.80
CA VAL A 150 13.99 1.78 3.63
C VAL A 150 13.38 2.23 2.32
N GLU A 151 13.81 1.60 1.22
CA GLU A 151 13.53 2.03 -0.15
C GLU A 151 12.04 2.04 -0.52
N ARG A 152 11.31 1.04 -0.04
CA ARG A 152 9.91 0.80 -0.41
C ARG A 152 8.97 1.08 0.74
N PHE A 153 9.27 0.65 1.96
CA PHE A 153 8.35 0.85 3.09
C PHE A 153 8.51 2.25 3.70
N PHE A 154 9.70 2.59 4.19
CA PHE A 154 9.93 3.87 4.87
C PHE A 154 9.73 5.06 3.95
N ASN A 155 10.38 5.07 2.77
CA ASN A 155 10.30 6.17 1.82
C ASN A 155 8.85 6.44 1.38
N THR A 156 8.05 5.39 1.18
CA THR A 156 6.63 5.53 0.85
C THR A 156 5.85 6.17 1.99
N ILE A 157 6.10 5.78 3.25
CA ILE A 157 5.44 6.39 4.40
C ILE A 157 5.78 7.89 4.49
N ILE A 158 7.04 8.27 4.29
CA ILE A 158 7.44 9.68 4.35
C ILE A 158 6.83 10.47 3.19
N ALA A 159 6.85 9.92 1.97
CA ALA A 159 6.23 10.54 0.80
C ALA A 159 4.71 10.78 1.02
N CYS A 160 3.97 9.78 1.51
CA CYS A 160 2.56 9.93 1.85
C CYS A 160 2.34 10.96 2.96
N ASN A 161 3.20 11.00 3.99
CA ASN A 161 3.08 11.98 5.07
C ASN A 161 3.31 13.42 4.58
N LEU A 162 4.27 13.65 3.69
CA LEU A 162 4.50 14.96 3.07
C LEU A 162 3.24 15.48 2.37
N HIS A 163 2.64 14.66 1.50
CA HIS A 163 1.38 14.99 0.84
C HIS A 163 0.24 15.21 1.83
N ARG A 164 0.08 14.31 2.80
CA ARG A 164 -0.97 14.43 3.82
C ARG A 164 -0.86 15.72 4.61
N ASN A 165 0.34 16.08 5.04
CA ASN A 165 0.58 17.28 5.83
C ASN A 165 0.26 18.53 5.02
N HIS A 166 0.62 18.54 3.73
CA HIS A 166 0.29 19.63 2.81
C HIS A 166 -1.22 19.80 2.64
N GLU A 167 -1.93 18.73 2.28
CA GLU A 167 -3.38 18.76 2.01
C GLU A 167 -4.24 19.07 3.25
N LEU A 168 -3.79 18.62 4.42
CA LEU A 168 -4.50 18.83 5.69
C LEU A 168 -3.98 20.04 6.48
N GLY A 169 -2.97 20.74 5.98
CA GLY A 169 -2.42 21.93 6.63
C GLY A 169 -1.73 21.65 7.97
N TYR A 170 -1.23 20.43 8.19
CA TYR A 170 -0.57 20.08 9.45
C TYR A 170 0.82 20.73 9.54
N LYS A 171 1.01 21.53 10.59
CA LYS A 171 2.28 22.20 10.94
C LYS A 171 2.66 21.92 12.40
N THR A 172 2.90 20.64 12.71
CA THR A 172 3.22 20.20 14.08
C THR A 172 4.53 19.43 14.07
N GLY A 173 5.65 20.16 14.14
CA GLY A 173 7.01 19.61 14.05
C GLY A 173 7.25 18.42 14.98
N ASP A 174 6.87 18.52 16.26
CA ASP A 174 7.05 17.44 17.24
C ASP A 174 6.22 16.18 16.92
N VAL A 175 5.03 16.34 16.35
CA VAL A 175 4.19 15.21 15.93
C VAL A 175 4.80 14.56 14.69
N ALA A 176 5.28 15.36 13.74
CA ALA A 176 5.96 14.86 12.55
C ALA A 176 7.26 14.11 12.92
N LEU A 177 8.03 14.63 13.88
CA LEU A 177 9.24 13.99 14.41
C LEU A 177 8.94 12.62 15.02
N ARG A 178 7.95 12.55 15.92
CA ARG A 178 7.54 11.28 16.54
C ARG A 178 7.05 10.27 15.51
N LYS A 179 6.31 10.71 14.48
CA LYS A 179 5.85 9.84 13.38
C LYS A 179 7.03 9.32 12.55
N LEU A 180 8.00 10.18 12.27
CA LEU A 180 9.23 9.82 11.55
C LEU A 180 10.04 8.77 12.32
N GLU A 181 10.27 8.98 13.61
CA GLU A 181 10.95 8.02 14.48
C GLU A 181 10.19 6.71 14.60
N THR A 182 8.86 6.78 14.74
CA THR A 182 8.00 5.59 14.76
C THR A 182 8.12 4.80 13.46
N ALA A 183 8.07 5.47 12.30
CA ALA A 183 8.24 4.81 11.01
C ALA A 183 9.62 4.15 10.90
N TRP A 184 10.68 4.85 11.32
CA TRP A 184 12.04 4.33 11.31
C TRP A 184 12.23 3.11 12.21
N ASN A 185 11.60 3.10 13.39
CA ASN A 185 11.68 1.97 14.32
C ASN A 185 11.03 0.70 13.79
N HIS A 186 10.13 0.81 12.82
CA HIS A 186 9.53 -0.35 12.14
C HIS A 186 10.34 -0.84 10.93
N VAL A 187 11.40 -0.12 10.54
CA VAL A 187 12.33 -0.54 9.48
C VAL A 187 13.30 -1.59 10.02
N THR A 188 13.29 -2.75 9.38
CA THR A 188 14.13 -3.91 9.68
C THR A 188 15.35 -3.97 8.76
N HIS A 189 15.17 -3.65 7.48
CA HIS A 189 16.23 -3.60 6.49
C HIS A 189 16.60 -2.14 6.20
N ARG A 190 17.70 -1.67 6.80
CA ARG A 190 18.05 -0.24 6.89
C ARG A 190 18.94 0.29 5.76
N ASP A 191 19.10 -0.45 4.67
CA ASP A 191 19.92 0.02 3.57
C ASP A 191 19.21 1.08 2.73
N ASN A 192 19.84 2.24 2.60
CA ASN A 192 19.37 3.39 1.82
C ASN A 192 20.08 3.42 0.46
N GLU A 193 19.80 2.43 -0.39
CA GLU A 193 20.45 2.23 -1.68
C GLU A 193 20.38 3.45 -2.61
N THR A 194 19.24 4.15 -2.65
CA THR A 194 19.03 5.27 -3.60
C THR A 194 19.43 6.62 -3.05
N GLY A 195 19.61 6.74 -1.73
CA GLY A 195 19.81 8.02 -1.05
C GLY A 195 18.52 8.83 -0.83
N LEU A 196 17.38 8.42 -1.42
CA LEU A 196 16.12 9.17 -1.36
C LEU A 196 15.59 9.36 0.05
N ALA A 197 15.91 8.45 0.99
CA ALA A 197 15.49 8.58 2.38
C ALA A 197 15.99 9.89 3.01
N ASN A 198 17.25 10.26 2.72
CA ASN A 198 17.84 11.50 3.24
C ASN A 198 17.12 12.74 2.68
N SER A 199 16.82 12.75 1.38
CA SER A 199 16.10 13.86 0.74
C SER A 199 14.65 13.99 1.22
N LEU A 200 13.95 12.87 1.41
CA LEU A 200 12.59 12.87 1.96
C LEU A 200 12.55 13.40 3.40
N ILE A 201 13.52 13.01 4.24
CA ILE A 201 13.64 13.55 5.60
C ILE A 201 13.92 15.05 5.54
N GLY A 202 14.82 15.50 4.66
CA GLY A 202 15.11 16.92 4.44
C GLY A 202 13.87 17.72 4.03
N ALA A 203 13.10 17.20 3.08
CA ALA A 203 11.83 17.80 2.65
C ALA A 203 10.81 17.87 3.80
N LEU A 204 10.69 16.81 4.62
CA LEU A 204 9.78 16.79 5.77
C LEU A 204 10.18 17.81 6.84
N VAL A 205 11.47 17.90 7.14
CA VAL A 205 12.04 18.87 8.09
C VAL A 205 11.73 20.30 7.64
N LYS A 206 11.96 20.62 6.36
CA LYS A 206 11.65 21.93 5.77
C LYS A 206 10.15 22.22 5.83
N GLN A 207 9.30 21.28 5.41
CA GLN A 207 7.85 21.43 5.40
C GLN A 207 7.28 21.72 6.80
N GLN A 208 7.84 21.08 7.83
CA GLN A 208 7.34 21.17 9.20
C GLN A 208 8.07 22.22 10.05
N GLY A 209 9.05 22.95 9.49
CA GLY A 209 9.84 23.94 10.23
C GLY A 209 10.65 23.34 11.39
N ILE A 210 11.09 22.09 11.26
CA ILE A 210 11.86 21.41 12.31
C ILE A 210 13.28 21.97 12.31
N THR A 211 13.72 22.51 13.45
CA THR A 211 15.07 23.11 13.59
C THR A 211 16.14 22.06 13.84
N ASN A 212 15.81 21.00 14.58
CA ASN A 212 16.73 19.92 14.93
C ASN A 212 16.41 18.66 14.14
N VAL A 213 17.19 18.40 13.09
CA VAL A 213 17.04 17.18 12.27
C VAL A 213 17.23 15.94 13.17
N PRO A 214 16.30 14.98 13.18
CA PRO A 214 16.44 13.77 13.96
C PRO A 214 17.62 12.94 13.48
N LYS A 215 18.45 12.50 14.43
CA LYS A 215 19.49 11.49 14.17
C LYS A 215 18.87 10.10 14.24
N LEU A 216 18.36 9.62 13.11
CA LEU A 216 17.85 8.26 12.99
C LEU A 216 19.00 7.25 13.07
N LYS A 217 19.10 6.50 14.18
CA LYS A 217 20.18 5.54 14.41
C LYS A 217 20.26 4.53 13.26
N GLY A 218 21.44 4.39 12.67
CA GLY A 218 21.70 3.43 11.59
C GLY A 218 21.31 3.92 10.19
N LEU A 219 20.79 5.15 10.04
CA LEU A 219 20.66 5.77 8.73
C LEU A 219 21.98 6.45 8.37
N SER A 220 22.71 5.89 7.41
CA SER A 220 23.88 6.54 6.82
C SER A 220 23.44 7.58 5.79
N ALA A 221 24.09 8.76 5.81
CA ALA A 221 23.99 9.69 4.69
C ALA A 221 24.61 9.03 3.46
N LYS A 222 23.84 8.93 2.38
CA LYS A 222 24.29 8.40 1.09
C LYS A 222 24.01 9.41 -0.02
N PRO A 223 24.90 9.52 -1.03
CA PRO A 223 24.63 10.33 -2.21
C PRO A 223 23.44 9.76 -2.98
N ILE A 224 22.78 10.59 -3.77
CA ILE A 224 21.68 10.15 -4.63
C ILE A 224 22.21 9.21 -5.70
N ASN A 225 21.64 8.01 -5.76
CA ASN A 225 21.98 6.97 -6.72
C ASN A 225 20.69 6.40 -7.33
N LEU A 226 20.19 7.06 -8.37
CA LEU A 226 18.96 6.67 -9.06
C LEU A 226 19.30 5.91 -10.35
N PRO A 227 18.47 4.93 -10.74
CA PRO A 227 18.71 4.15 -11.95
C PRO A 227 18.66 5.07 -13.18
N SER A 228 19.59 4.85 -14.11
CA SER A 228 19.54 5.49 -15.42
C SER A 228 18.41 4.86 -16.25
N LEU A 229 17.73 5.69 -17.03
CA LEU A 229 16.73 5.23 -18.01
C LEU A 229 17.38 5.31 -19.40
N PRO A 230 17.75 4.16 -19.99
CA PRO A 230 18.50 4.13 -21.25
C PRO A 230 17.81 4.95 -22.33
N GLU A 231 18.63 5.58 -23.18
CA GLU A 231 18.15 6.23 -24.38
C GLU A 231 18.20 5.26 -25.55
N ASN A 232 17.12 5.23 -26.36
CA ASN A 232 16.98 4.35 -27.54
C ASN A 232 16.67 2.88 -27.25
N ASP A 233 16.05 2.59 -26.11
CA ASP A 233 15.55 1.24 -25.84
C ASP A 233 14.32 0.91 -26.70
N SER A 234 14.06 -0.40 -26.89
CA SER A 234 12.83 -0.82 -27.58
C SER A 234 11.59 -0.33 -26.81
N ARG A 235 10.49 -0.03 -27.51
CA ARG A 235 9.24 0.45 -26.85
C ARG A 235 8.78 -0.48 -25.72
N GLY A 236 8.97 -1.80 -25.88
CA GLY A 236 8.66 -2.80 -24.88
C GLY A 236 9.56 -2.71 -23.64
N ASN A 237 10.88 -2.58 -23.83
CA ASN A 237 11.84 -2.40 -22.74
C ASN A 237 11.59 -1.09 -22.00
N THR A 238 11.37 0.01 -22.73
CA THR A 238 11.03 1.31 -22.14
C THR A 238 9.78 1.20 -21.28
N ALA A 239 8.74 0.51 -21.75
CA ALA A 239 7.53 0.29 -20.97
C ALA A 239 7.75 -0.56 -19.71
N ALA A 240 8.64 -1.56 -19.77
CA ALA A 240 9.02 -2.38 -18.63
C ALA A 240 9.80 -1.58 -17.58
N SER A 241 10.83 -0.84 -17.99
CA SER A 241 11.65 0.01 -17.12
C SER A 241 10.82 1.10 -16.44
N ILE A 242 9.91 1.73 -17.19
CA ILE A 242 8.97 2.72 -16.63
C ILE A 242 8.07 2.09 -15.57
N ASN A 243 7.53 0.90 -15.83
CA ASN A 243 6.67 0.21 -14.87
C ASN A 243 7.45 -0.24 -13.62
N GLU A 244 8.70 -0.69 -13.78
CA GLU A 244 9.58 -1.08 -12.67
C GLU A 244 9.91 0.11 -11.77
N GLN A 245 10.24 1.26 -12.36
CA GLN A 245 10.68 2.45 -11.63
C GLN A 245 9.53 3.39 -11.22
N LYS A 246 8.27 2.96 -11.39
CA LYS A 246 7.10 3.82 -11.14
C LYS A 246 7.06 4.41 -9.73
N PHE A 247 7.40 3.63 -8.70
CA PHE A 247 7.33 4.10 -7.32
C PHE A 247 8.56 4.92 -6.93
N THR A 248 9.75 4.56 -7.43
CA THR A 248 10.95 5.40 -7.35
C THR A 248 10.67 6.79 -7.92
N TYR A 249 10.02 6.84 -9.09
CA TYR A 249 9.57 8.08 -9.73
C TYR A 249 8.57 8.86 -8.86
N MET A 250 7.54 8.21 -8.31
CA MET A 250 6.58 8.87 -7.39
C MET A 250 7.29 9.51 -6.19
N ILE A 251 8.25 8.80 -5.59
CA ILE A 251 9.02 9.29 -4.45
C ILE A 251 9.93 10.45 -4.86
N ALA A 252 10.66 10.34 -5.97
CA ALA A 252 11.52 11.40 -6.49
C ALA A 252 10.73 12.67 -6.85
N ARG A 253 9.55 12.55 -7.48
CA ARG A 253 8.64 13.69 -7.72
C ARG A 253 8.17 14.32 -6.42
N THR A 254 7.84 13.51 -5.41
CA THR A 254 7.44 14.01 -4.09
C THR A 254 8.57 14.81 -3.42
N VAL A 255 9.82 14.36 -3.54
CA VAL A 255 10.98 15.14 -3.05
C VAL A 255 11.03 16.50 -3.74
N LEU A 256 10.93 16.56 -5.08
CA LEU A 256 11.01 17.83 -5.81
C LEU A 256 9.83 18.78 -5.52
N GLU A 257 8.65 18.25 -5.23
CA GLU A 257 7.48 19.04 -4.85
C GLU A 257 7.70 19.79 -3.53
N PHE A 258 8.29 19.13 -2.53
CA PHE A 258 8.46 19.67 -1.18
C PHE A 258 9.87 20.17 -0.88
N ASP A 259 10.81 19.95 -1.78
CA ASP A 259 12.16 20.51 -1.77
C ASP A 259 12.64 20.78 -3.22
N PRO A 260 12.27 21.93 -3.82
CA PRO A 260 12.68 22.29 -5.18
C PRO A 260 14.20 22.40 -5.38
N GLU A 261 14.93 22.62 -4.29
CA GLU A 261 16.39 22.71 -4.26
C GLU A 261 17.08 21.37 -4.00
N ALA A 262 16.33 20.26 -4.05
CA ALA A 262 16.91 18.94 -3.92
C ALA A 262 17.92 18.62 -5.04
N ASP A 263 18.72 17.59 -4.78
CA ASP A 263 19.86 17.16 -5.60
C ASP A 263 19.55 17.09 -7.10
N GLN A 264 20.50 17.56 -7.92
CA GLN A 264 20.37 17.61 -9.37
C GLN A 264 20.14 16.23 -10.00
N ALA A 265 20.65 15.14 -9.41
CA ALA A 265 20.41 13.78 -9.88
C ALA A 265 18.92 13.40 -9.83
N ILE A 266 18.17 13.88 -8.83
CA ILE A 266 16.72 13.68 -8.73
C ILE A 266 16.00 14.40 -9.87
N LYS A 267 16.38 15.66 -10.14
CA LYS A 267 15.84 16.46 -11.24
C LYS A 267 16.09 15.79 -12.59
N THR A 268 17.29 15.26 -12.81
CA THR A 268 17.67 14.56 -14.04
C THR A 268 16.86 13.27 -14.22
N PHE A 269 16.75 12.43 -13.19
CA PHE A 269 15.96 11.21 -13.23
C PHE A 269 14.48 11.48 -13.54
N VAL A 270 13.88 12.45 -12.87
CA VAL A 270 12.47 12.84 -13.08
C VAL A 270 12.23 13.30 -14.52
N LYS A 271 13.11 14.16 -15.06
CA LYS A 271 13.01 14.63 -16.45
C LYS A 271 13.13 13.47 -17.45
N ALA A 272 14.09 12.57 -17.23
CA ALA A 272 14.26 11.39 -18.07
C ALA A 272 13.01 10.51 -18.05
N TYR A 273 12.44 10.24 -16.86
CA TYR A 273 11.24 9.43 -16.72
C TYR A 273 10.04 10.06 -17.44
N GLN A 274 9.84 11.38 -17.30
CA GLN A 274 8.76 12.10 -18.00
C GLN A 274 8.94 12.10 -19.52
N ALA A 275 10.17 12.23 -20.01
CA ALA A 275 10.46 12.12 -21.44
C ALA A 275 10.06 10.74 -21.98
N ARG A 276 10.42 9.66 -21.26
CA ARG A 276 10.05 8.28 -21.62
C ARG A 276 8.55 8.03 -21.55
N LEU A 277 7.83 8.61 -20.57
CA LEU A 277 6.36 8.53 -20.55
C LEU A 277 5.73 9.17 -21.79
N LYS A 278 6.26 10.33 -22.21
CA LYS A 278 5.81 11.04 -23.42
C LYS A 278 6.05 10.22 -24.68
N GLU A 279 7.21 9.57 -24.81
CA GLU A 279 7.51 8.65 -25.93
C GLU A 279 6.52 7.47 -26.00
N LEU A 280 6.09 6.98 -24.84
CA LEU A 280 5.11 5.89 -24.77
C LEU A 280 3.66 6.35 -24.99
N GLY A 281 3.40 7.66 -24.99
CA GLY A 281 2.05 8.24 -25.03
C GLY A 281 1.26 7.97 -23.74
N LYS A 282 1.94 7.90 -22.59
CA LYS A 282 1.32 7.65 -21.28
C LYS A 282 1.22 8.93 -20.45
N GLU A 283 0.17 9.02 -19.65
CA GLU A 283 0.00 10.11 -18.68
C GLU A 283 1.01 10.02 -17.54
N ASP A 284 1.27 11.17 -16.91
CA ASP A 284 2.11 11.25 -15.72
C ASP A 284 1.40 10.59 -14.53
N VAL A 285 1.97 9.47 -14.07
CA VAL A 285 1.44 8.69 -12.95
C VAL A 285 1.40 9.49 -11.65
N TYR A 286 2.32 10.44 -11.46
CA TYR A 286 2.35 11.28 -10.27
C TYR A 286 1.20 12.26 -10.26
N GLU A 287 1.03 13.01 -11.34
CA GLU A 287 -0.04 14.01 -11.47
C GLU A 287 -1.43 13.37 -11.32
N ASN A 288 -1.65 12.23 -11.96
CA ASN A 288 -2.92 11.50 -11.86
C ASN A 288 -3.20 11.05 -10.41
N ASN A 289 -2.22 10.45 -9.73
CA ASN A 289 -2.42 10.01 -8.34
C ASN A 289 -2.65 11.17 -7.37
N VAL A 290 -1.90 12.28 -7.51
CA VAL A 290 -2.08 13.48 -6.69
C VAL A 290 -3.45 14.11 -6.94
N ALA A 291 -3.92 14.17 -8.19
CA ALA A 291 -5.25 14.68 -8.53
C ALA A 291 -6.37 13.84 -7.86
N ILE A 292 -6.30 12.51 -7.95
CA ILE A 292 -7.28 11.61 -7.29
C ILE A 292 -7.24 11.81 -5.77
N MET A 293 -6.05 11.90 -5.19
CA MET A 293 -5.88 12.13 -3.76
C MET A 293 -6.52 13.45 -3.31
N LYS A 294 -6.29 14.54 -4.04
CA LYS A 294 -6.90 15.85 -3.77
C LYS A 294 -8.43 15.78 -3.83
N GLN A 295 -8.98 15.09 -4.83
CA GLN A 295 -10.43 14.87 -4.94
C GLN A 295 -10.98 14.09 -3.74
N ASN A 296 -10.28 13.04 -3.30
CA ASN A 296 -10.67 12.24 -2.15
C ASN A 296 -10.66 13.06 -0.84
N PHE A 297 -9.60 13.84 -0.59
CA PHE A 297 -9.53 14.71 0.59
C PHE A 297 -10.62 15.79 0.57
N ALA A 298 -10.90 16.39 -0.59
CA ALA A 298 -11.99 17.35 -0.73
C ALA A 298 -13.35 16.72 -0.43
N ALA A 299 -13.60 15.49 -0.92
CA ALA A 299 -14.84 14.76 -0.65
C ALA A 299 -15.02 14.41 0.84
N ILE A 300 -13.93 14.06 1.54
CA ILE A 300 -13.95 13.82 2.99
C ILE A 300 -14.27 15.09 3.76
N LYS A 301 -13.55 16.20 3.48
CA LYS A 301 -13.80 17.50 4.12
C LYS A 301 -15.24 17.98 3.91
N ALA A 302 -15.79 17.77 2.71
CA ALA A 302 -17.18 18.13 2.40
C ALA A 302 -18.21 17.26 3.14
N LYS A 303 -17.90 15.99 3.45
CA LYS A 303 -18.77 15.13 4.26
C LYS A 303 -18.73 15.52 5.73
N GLU A 304 -17.55 15.81 6.27
CA GLU A 304 -17.37 16.26 7.65
C GLU A 304 -18.13 17.57 7.89
N ALA A 305 -17.96 18.56 7.01
CA ALA A 305 -18.68 19.83 7.11
C ALA A 305 -20.21 19.67 7.11
N LYS A 306 -20.76 18.74 6.32
CA LYS A 306 -22.20 18.46 6.29
C LYS A 306 -22.70 17.71 7.52
N GLY A 307 -21.87 16.84 8.11
CA GLY A 307 -22.19 16.15 9.35
C GLY A 307 -22.26 17.10 10.54
N ASP A 308 -21.34 18.06 10.60
CA ASP A 308 -21.30 19.08 11.64
C ASP A 308 -22.49 20.06 11.55
N THR A 309 -22.92 20.43 10.34
CA THR A 309 -24.13 21.25 10.15
C THR A 309 -25.41 20.52 10.57
N ALA A 310 -25.54 19.23 10.26
CA ALA A 310 -26.71 18.44 10.64
C ALA A 310 -26.79 18.18 12.16
N GLN A 311 -25.64 18.09 12.85
CA GLN A 311 -25.60 18.00 14.31
C GLN A 311 -25.87 19.34 14.99
N ALA A 312 -25.43 20.46 14.41
CA ALA A 312 -25.72 21.79 14.92
C ALA A 312 -27.22 22.15 14.76
N GLU A 313 -27.85 21.76 13.64
CA GLU A 313 -29.29 21.96 13.44
C GLU A 313 -30.14 21.12 14.41
N ALA A 314 -29.76 19.86 14.66
CA ALA A 314 -30.45 18.99 15.61
C ALA A 314 -30.33 19.47 17.08
N GLN A 315 -29.20 20.08 17.47
CA GLN A 315 -29.05 20.68 18.79
C GLN A 315 -29.81 22.00 18.95
N SER A 316 -30.01 22.77 17.87
CA SER A 316 -30.79 24.01 17.92
C SER A 316 -32.31 23.78 18.02
N GLU A 317 -32.81 22.59 17.63
CA GLU A 317 -34.22 22.21 17.81
C GLU A 317 -34.52 21.69 19.23
N GLU A 318 -33.55 21.15 19.97
CA GLU A 318 -33.75 20.69 21.37
C GLU A 318 -33.62 21.80 22.43
N GLU A 319 -32.99 22.93 22.10
CA GLU A 319 -32.79 24.05 23.04
C GLU A 319 -33.86 25.16 22.98
N SER A 320 -34.93 25.01 22.19
CA SER A 320 -36.08 25.94 22.27
C SER A 320 -36.88 25.69 23.55
N PRO A 321 -36.79 26.56 24.58
CA PRO A 321 -37.59 26.43 25.77
C PRO A 321 -38.94 27.09 25.49
N GLU A 322 -40.02 26.32 25.42
CA GLU A 322 -41.34 26.87 25.71
C GLU A 322 -41.38 27.30 27.18
N SER A 323 -40.90 28.52 27.37
CA SER A 323 -41.14 29.34 28.53
C SER A 323 -42.57 29.87 28.47
N LYS A 324 -43.39 29.38 29.41
CA LYS A 324 -44.47 30.07 30.12
C LYS A 324 -45.46 30.92 29.29
N ALA A 325 -46.73 30.52 29.29
CA ALA A 325 -47.74 31.00 30.27
C ALA A 325 -49.08 30.30 30.05
#